data_AF-A0A354MBH2-F1
#
_entry.id   AF-A0A354MBH2-F1
#
_cell.length_a   1.000
_cell.length_b   1.000
_cell.length_c   1.000
_cell.angle_alpha   90.00
_cell.angle_beta   90.00
_cell.angle_gamma   90.00
#
_symmetry.space_group_name_H-M   'P 1'
#
loop_
_entity.id
_entity.type
_entity.pdbx_description
1 polymer ?
#
loop_
_entity_poly.entity_id
_entity_poly.type
_entity_poly.pdbx_seq_one_letter_code
_entity_poly.pdbx_strand_id
1 'polypeptide(L)'
;MTKIQIVFILLIASAMWTFTLYYRIYKKQIKRYVLGIGGLLMLLMLLRIARILTQHQYNILWYTYYLSMIFIPTLYYLCAKIILNRKSKIEYIIPISISGILFLLVLTNDLHEKVFSFRETYHHEIGYFVICLWIFYQVIVSTILLAIRKIHIKKDWKTILTFLPIILGIIYTIRICSQNRIFY
;
A
#
# COMPACT_ATOMS: atom_id res chain seq x y z
N MET A 1 -25.36 0.95 2.41
CA MET A 1 -24.31 1.95 2.70
C MET A 1 -23.84 2.58 1.40
N THR A 2 -23.73 3.90 1.35
CA THR A 2 -23.15 4.61 0.21
C THR A 2 -21.62 4.46 0.20
N LYS A 3 -20.98 4.60 -0.98
CA LYS A 3 -19.50 4.50 -1.10
C LYS A 3 -18.77 5.42 -0.13
N ILE A 4 -19.27 6.64 0.04
CA ILE A 4 -18.68 7.64 0.94
C ILE A 4 -18.76 7.19 2.41
N GLN A 5 -19.87 6.59 2.85
CA GLN A 5 -20.01 6.03 4.20
C GLN A 5 -18.97 4.93 4.46
N ILE A 6 -18.72 4.05 3.48
CA ILE A 6 -17.70 3.00 3.60
C ILE A 6 -16.32 3.62 3.80
N VAL A 7 -15.96 4.64 3.00
CA VAL A 7 -14.65 5.29 3.10
C VAL A 7 -14.48 6.01 4.44
N PHE A 8 -15.53 6.65 4.98
CA PHE A 8 -15.51 7.24 6.32
C PHE A 8 -15.30 6.21 7.42
N ILE A 9 -15.99 5.07 7.35
CA ILE A 9 -15.77 3.97 8.32
C ILE A 9 -14.33 3.48 8.24
N LEU A 10 -13.77 3.30 7.04
CA LEU A 10 -12.38 2.88 6.86
C LEU A 10 -11.39 3.92 7.39
N LEU A 11 -11.68 5.21 7.24
CA LEU A 11 -10.87 6.30 7.81
C LEU A 11 -10.81 6.17 9.35
N ILE A 12 -11.97 6.07 10.00
CA ILE A 12 -12.07 5.92 11.47
C ILE A 12 -11.37 4.64 11.92
N ALA A 13 -11.64 3.51 11.24
CA ALA A 13 -11.02 2.23 11.56
C ALA A 13 -9.48 2.30 11.44
N SER A 14 -8.95 2.97 10.41
CA SER A 14 -7.51 3.14 10.24
C SER A 14 -6.87 3.99 11.35
N ALA A 15 -7.57 5.04 11.81
CA ALA A 15 -7.13 5.86 12.93
C ALA A 15 -7.12 5.06 14.24
N MET A 16 -8.22 4.34 14.53
CA MET A 16 -8.34 3.50 15.72
C MET A 16 -7.29 2.38 15.76
N TRP A 17 -7.04 1.73 14.62
CA TRP A 17 -6.01 0.70 14.50
C TRP A 17 -4.61 1.26 14.76
N THR A 18 -4.31 2.42 14.16
CA THR A 18 -3.01 3.11 14.34
C THR A 18 -2.78 3.49 15.80
N PHE A 19 -3.80 4.10 16.44
CA PHE A 19 -3.76 4.45 17.84
C PHE A 19 -3.53 3.21 18.72
N THR A 20 -4.33 2.17 18.53
CA THR A 20 -4.21 0.92 19.29
C THR A 20 -2.82 0.31 19.20
N LEU A 21 -2.24 0.24 18.00
CA LEU A 21 -0.89 -0.28 17.82
C LEU A 21 0.19 0.62 18.43
N TYR A 22 0.02 1.94 18.35
CA TYR A 22 0.97 2.89 18.93
C TYR A 22 1.16 2.70 20.44
N TYR A 23 0.09 2.39 21.18
CA TYR A 23 0.17 2.12 22.62
C TYR A 23 0.70 0.72 22.94
N ARG A 24 0.44 -0.28 22.09
CA ARG A 24 0.90 -1.67 22.31
C ARG A 24 2.39 -1.88 22.05
N ILE A 25 3.00 -1.08 21.17
CA ILE A 25 4.38 -1.27 20.74
C ILE A 25 5.32 -0.55 21.71
N TYR A 26 6.31 -1.23 22.27
CA TYR A 26 7.29 -0.59 23.15
C TYR A 26 8.41 0.14 22.38
N LYS A 27 8.94 -0.49 21.32
CA LYS A 27 10.10 0.02 20.58
C LYS A 27 9.78 1.30 19.79
N LYS A 28 10.41 2.43 20.17
CA LYS A 28 10.24 3.75 19.53
C LYS A 28 10.44 3.74 18.01
N GLN A 29 11.42 2.97 17.52
CA GLN A 29 11.68 2.88 16.08
C GLN A 29 10.48 2.28 15.33
N ILE A 30 9.88 1.20 15.84
CA ILE A 30 8.70 0.54 15.24
C ILE A 30 7.48 1.47 15.28
N LYS A 31 7.29 2.24 16.37
CA LYS A 31 6.20 3.22 16.48
C LYS A 31 6.20 4.22 15.31
N ARG A 32 7.37 4.70 14.90
CA ARG A 32 7.49 5.65 13.78
C ARG A 32 6.97 5.05 12.47
N TYR A 33 7.30 3.79 12.17
CA TYR A 33 6.79 3.11 10.98
C TYR A 33 5.29 2.87 11.05
N VAL A 34 4.77 2.47 12.21
CA VAL A 34 3.32 2.27 12.41
C VAL A 34 2.55 3.58 12.24
N LEU A 35 3.05 4.69 12.80
CA LEU A 35 2.47 6.01 12.58
C LEU A 35 2.53 6.43 11.11
N GLY A 36 3.64 6.16 10.42
CA GLY A 36 3.76 6.43 8.98
C GLY A 36 2.75 5.64 8.15
N ILE A 37 2.61 4.33 8.41
CA ILE A 37 1.62 3.46 7.76
C ILE A 37 0.21 3.96 8.05
N GLY A 38 -0.10 4.27 9.31
CA GLY A 38 -1.39 4.82 9.73
C GLY A 38 -1.71 6.15 9.06
N GLY A 39 -0.73 7.06 9.01
CA GLY A 39 -0.83 8.34 8.30
C GLY A 39 -1.13 8.16 6.82
N LEU A 40 -0.43 7.25 6.15
CA LEU A 40 -0.67 6.94 4.73
C LEU A 40 -2.04 6.30 4.50
N LEU A 41 -2.53 5.45 5.42
CA LEU A 41 -3.89 4.88 5.36
C LEU A 41 -4.97 5.96 5.51
N MET A 42 -4.79 6.90 6.44
CA MET A 42 -5.71 8.01 6.61
C MET A 42 -5.69 8.95 5.39
N LEU A 43 -4.49 9.29 4.90
CA LEU A 43 -4.31 10.05 3.66
C LEU A 43 -5.03 9.37 2.49
N LEU A 44 -4.92 8.04 2.40
CA LEU A 44 -5.58 7.26 1.35
C LEU A 44 -7.10 7.43 1.36
N MET A 45 -7.70 7.39 2.55
CA MET A 45 -9.14 7.53 2.70
C MET A 45 -9.59 8.98 2.45
N LEU A 46 -8.82 9.97 2.90
CA LEU A 46 -9.08 11.39 2.62
C LEU A 46 -9.05 11.69 1.11
N LEU A 47 -8.06 11.17 0.38
CA LEU A 47 -7.98 11.29 -1.07
C LEU A 47 -9.16 10.61 -1.78
N ARG A 48 -9.62 9.45 -1.27
CA ARG A 48 -10.82 8.78 -1.78
C ARG A 48 -12.08 9.63 -1.56
N ILE A 49 -12.23 10.25 -0.39
CA ILE A 49 -13.35 11.17 -0.13
C ILE A 49 -13.29 12.35 -1.09
N ALA A 50 -12.14 13.02 -1.20
CA ALA A 50 -11.95 14.14 -2.12
C ALA A 50 -12.31 13.76 -3.56
N ARG A 51 -11.83 12.60 -4.04
CA ARG A 51 -12.13 12.11 -5.39
C ARG A 51 -13.62 11.90 -5.65
N ILE A 52 -14.36 11.38 -4.66
CA ILE A 52 -15.81 11.19 -4.73
C ILE A 52 -16.52 12.55 -4.79
N LEU A 53 -16.12 13.49 -3.92
CA LEU A 53 -16.72 14.83 -3.85
C LEU A 53 -16.48 15.64 -5.13
N THR A 54 -15.31 15.49 -5.75
CA THR A 54 -14.97 16.12 -7.03
C THR A 54 -15.48 15.35 -8.25
N GLN A 55 -16.37 14.35 -8.06
CA GLN A 55 -16.92 13.53 -9.13
C GLN A 55 -15.86 12.96 -10.10
N HIS A 56 -14.69 12.58 -9.57
CA HIS A 56 -13.57 12.05 -10.35
C HIS A 56 -12.95 12.99 -11.40
N GLN A 57 -13.22 14.30 -11.36
CA GLN A 57 -12.77 15.26 -12.36
C GLN A 57 -11.23 15.42 -12.44
N TYR A 58 -10.52 15.20 -11.33
CA TYR A 58 -9.09 15.51 -11.23
C TYR A 58 -8.21 14.25 -11.21
N ASN A 59 -7.44 14.04 -12.29
CA ASN A 59 -6.47 12.96 -12.39
C ASN A 59 -5.35 13.05 -11.33
N ILE A 60 -4.99 14.24 -10.86
CA ILE A 60 -3.98 14.39 -9.80
C ILE A 60 -4.37 13.68 -8.49
N LEU A 61 -5.68 13.62 -8.16
CA LEU A 61 -6.18 12.86 -7.03
C LEU A 61 -6.03 11.35 -7.27
N TRP A 62 -6.09 10.91 -8.53
CA TRP A 62 -5.77 9.55 -8.94
C TRP A 62 -4.30 9.22 -8.71
N TYR A 63 -3.40 10.09 -9.17
CA TYR A 63 -1.97 9.84 -9.10
C TYR A 63 -1.47 9.87 -7.65
N THR A 64 -1.98 10.80 -6.84
CA THR A 64 -1.64 10.91 -5.42
C THR A 64 -2.09 9.70 -4.61
N TYR A 65 -3.11 8.95 -5.07
CA TYR A 65 -3.52 7.67 -4.47
C TYR A 65 -2.37 6.65 -4.42
N TYR A 66 -1.51 6.65 -5.44
CA TYR A 66 -0.37 5.74 -5.54
C TYR A 66 0.72 6.05 -4.51
N LEU A 67 0.77 7.27 -3.96
CA LEU A 67 1.68 7.60 -2.86
C LEU A 67 1.47 6.63 -1.68
N SER A 68 0.24 6.54 -1.18
CA SER A 68 -0.05 5.61 -0.08
C SER A 68 0.09 4.15 -0.51
N MET A 69 -0.37 3.78 -1.72
CA MET A 69 -0.30 2.39 -2.17
C MET A 69 1.12 1.85 -2.27
N ILE A 70 2.08 2.69 -2.71
CA ILE A 70 3.48 2.30 -2.86
C ILE A 70 4.22 2.38 -1.52
N PHE A 71 4.00 3.45 -0.75
CA PHE A 71 4.78 3.68 0.48
C PHE A 71 4.28 2.90 1.70
N ILE A 72 3.01 2.48 1.77
CA ILE A 72 2.53 1.59 2.86
C ILE A 72 3.32 0.27 2.87
N PRO A 73 3.39 -0.50 1.76
CA PRO A 73 4.24 -1.70 1.66
C PRO A 73 5.71 -1.42 1.96
N THR A 74 6.21 -0.24 1.54
CA THR A 74 7.63 0.12 1.76
C THR A 74 7.90 0.26 3.26
N LEU A 75 7.07 1.01 3.97
CA LEU A 75 7.20 1.16 5.43
C LEU A 75 6.99 -0.17 6.16
N TYR A 76 6.07 -1.02 5.68
CA TYR A 76 5.85 -2.35 6.24
C TYR A 76 7.08 -3.25 6.06
N TYR A 77 7.71 -3.24 4.88
CA TYR A 77 8.94 -3.97 4.59
C TYR A 77 10.10 -3.53 5.47
N LEU A 78 10.32 -2.22 5.63
CA LEU A 78 11.36 -1.68 6.50
C LEU A 78 11.09 -2.02 7.97
N CYS A 79 9.83 -1.93 8.40
CA CYS A 79 9.41 -2.32 9.75
C CYS A 79 9.72 -3.80 10.04
N ALA A 80 9.43 -4.70 9.09
CA ALA A 80 9.76 -6.12 9.21
C ALA A 80 11.27 -6.33 9.37
N LYS A 81 12.10 -5.70 8.54
CA LYS A 81 13.57 -5.79 8.64
C LYS A 81 14.10 -5.33 10.00
N ILE A 82 13.57 -4.22 10.52
CA ILE A 82 13.93 -3.71 11.86
C ILE A 82 13.59 -4.71 12.95
N ILE A 83 12.39 -5.30 12.89
CA ILE A 83 11.97 -6.32 13.85
C ILE A 83 12.98 -7.45 13.85
N LEU A 84 13.38 -7.95 12.66
CA LEU A 84 14.36 -9.02 12.48
C LEU A 84 15.84 -8.61 12.73
N ASN A 85 16.11 -7.40 13.23
CA ASN A 85 17.48 -6.89 13.46
C ASN A 85 18.39 -6.94 12.21
N ARG A 86 17.81 -6.94 11.00
CA ARG A 86 18.57 -6.82 9.76
C ARG A 86 18.86 -5.34 9.51
N LYS A 87 20.10 -4.94 9.74
CA LYS A 87 20.52 -3.53 9.78
C LYS A 87 21.66 -3.26 8.81
N SER A 88 21.34 -3.09 7.53
CA SER A 88 22.26 -2.43 6.58
C SER A 88 21.61 -1.14 6.09
N LYS A 89 22.36 -0.03 6.07
CA LYS A 89 21.85 1.29 5.64
C LYS A 89 21.31 1.26 4.20
N ILE A 90 21.96 0.45 3.36
CA ILE A 90 21.60 0.23 1.96
C ILE A 90 20.22 -0.43 1.83
N GLU A 91 19.88 -1.39 2.70
CA GLU A 91 18.57 -2.05 2.71
C GLU A 91 17.39 -1.11 3.07
N TYR A 92 17.65 0.09 3.61
CA TYR A 92 16.62 1.10 3.85
C TYR A 92 16.48 2.07 2.68
N ILE A 93 17.60 2.50 2.11
CA ILE A 93 17.61 3.53 1.06
C ILE A 93 17.04 2.96 -0.24
N ILE A 94 17.47 1.77 -0.66
CA ILE A 94 17.07 1.18 -1.95
C ILE A 94 15.53 1.07 -2.07
N PRO A 95 14.79 0.50 -1.11
CA PRO A 95 13.35 0.38 -1.25
C PRO A 95 12.63 1.73 -1.30
N ILE A 96 13.09 2.72 -0.53
CA ILE A 96 12.52 4.07 -0.53
C ILE A 96 12.78 4.75 -1.87
N SER A 97 14.00 4.66 -2.40
CA SER A 97 14.38 5.25 -3.68
C SER A 97 13.58 4.65 -4.84
N ILE A 98 13.45 3.32 -4.91
CA ILE A 98 12.66 2.65 -5.96
C ILE A 98 11.19 3.07 -5.85
N SER A 99 10.62 3.07 -4.64
CA SER A 99 9.25 3.54 -4.41
C SER A 99 9.03 5.01 -4.82
N GLY A 100 10.02 5.88 -4.56
CA GLY A 100 10.01 7.27 -4.99
C GLY A 100 10.02 7.41 -6.51
N ILE A 101 10.89 6.67 -7.21
CA ILE A 101 10.97 6.67 -8.67
C ILE A 101 9.66 6.18 -9.29
N LEU A 102 9.10 5.08 -8.77
CA LEU A 102 7.82 4.55 -9.23
C LEU A 102 6.66 5.52 -8.99
N PHE A 103 6.67 6.22 -7.86
CA PHE A 103 5.67 7.26 -7.61
C PHE A 103 5.81 8.46 -8.54
N LEU A 104 7.04 8.90 -8.83
CA LEU A 104 7.29 9.95 -9.82
C LEU A 104 6.80 9.55 -11.21
N LEU A 105 7.04 8.30 -11.62
CA LEU A 105 6.52 7.74 -12.87
C LEU A 105 4.98 7.84 -12.95
N VAL A 106 4.28 7.66 -11.83
CA VAL A 106 2.82 7.85 -11.78
C VAL A 106 2.43 9.32 -11.89
N LEU A 107 3.12 10.20 -11.17
CA LEU A 107 2.83 11.64 -11.20
C LEU A 107 3.06 12.24 -12.59
N THR A 108 4.05 11.75 -13.33
CA THR A 108 4.37 12.21 -14.69
C THR A 108 3.56 11.50 -15.77
N ASN A 109 2.54 10.71 -15.43
CA ASN A 109 1.86 9.85 -16.38
C ASN A 109 1.27 10.62 -17.57
N ASP A 110 0.80 11.85 -17.39
CA ASP A 110 0.25 12.68 -18.48
C ASP A 110 1.28 12.98 -19.60
N LEU A 111 2.59 12.84 -19.32
CA LEU A 111 3.66 13.08 -20.30
C LEU A 111 3.95 11.87 -21.19
N HIS A 112 3.72 10.65 -20.69
CA HIS A 112 4.21 9.43 -21.34
C HIS A 112 3.18 8.31 -21.43
N GLU A 113 2.09 8.37 -20.67
CA GLU A 113 0.97 7.42 -20.65
C GLU A 113 1.44 5.96 -20.53
N LYS A 114 2.50 5.72 -19.74
CA LYS A 114 3.12 4.38 -19.57
C LYS A 114 2.60 3.64 -18.34
N VAL A 115 1.86 4.32 -17.47
CA VAL A 115 1.18 3.70 -16.33
C VAL A 115 -0.32 3.58 -16.63
N PHE A 116 -0.93 4.64 -17.17
CA PHE A 116 -2.31 4.65 -17.63
C PHE A 116 -2.39 5.31 -19.00
N SER A 117 -3.15 4.68 -19.89
CA SER A 117 -3.52 5.25 -21.18
C SER A 117 -4.98 5.70 -21.16
N PHE A 118 -5.24 6.90 -21.69
CA PHE A 118 -6.58 7.51 -21.75
C PHE A 118 -7.07 7.78 -23.19
N ARG A 119 -6.32 7.40 -24.22
CA ARG A 119 -6.54 7.86 -25.61
C ARG A 119 -7.84 7.39 -26.26
N GLU A 120 -8.26 6.17 -26.00
CA GLU A 120 -9.46 5.57 -26.61
C GLU A 120 -10.34 4.94 -25.53
N THR A 121 -9.73 4.05 -24.75
CA THR A 121 -10.32 3.42 -23.58
C THR A 121 -9.29 3.37 -22.48
N TYR A 122 -9.73 3.46 -21.23
CA TYR A 122 -8.82 3.38 -20.09
C TYR A 122 -8.14 2.01 -20.06
N HIS A 123 -6.80 2.02 -20.10
CA HIS A 123 -5.99 0.81 -20.02
C HIS A 123 -4.85 0.94 -19.02
N HIS A 124 -4.54 -0.19 -18.39
CA HIS A 124 -3.36 -0.36 -17.57
C HIS A 124 -2.17 -0.71 -18.46
N GLU A 125 -1.15 0.14 -18.40
CA GLU A 125 0.06 -0.01 -19.20
C GLU A 125 1.17 -0.70 -18.41
N ILE A 126 2.29 -1.01 -19.06
CA ILE A 126 3.38 -1.80 -18.46
C ILE A 126 3.88 -1.24 -17.12
N GLY A 127 3.91 0.10 -16.96
CA GLY A 127 4.32 0.76 -15.73
C GLY A 127 3.42 0.42 -14.53
N TYR A 128 2.12 0.21 -14.75
CA TYR A 128 1.20 -0.23 -13.70
C TYR A 128 1.58 -1.61 -13.17
N PHE A 129 1.89 -2.56 -14.05
CA PHE A 129 2.28 -3.92 -13.66
C PHE A 129 3.61 -3.95 -12.91
N VAL A 130 4.57 -3.10 -13.29
CA VAL A 130 5.83 -2.92 -12.55
C VAL A 130 5.57 -2.43 -11.13
N ILE A 131 4.66 -1.48 -10.94
CA ILE A 131 4.25 -0.99 -9.61
C ILE A 131 3.59 -2.11 -8.80
N CYS A 132 2.65 -2.85 -9.39
CA CYS A 132 2.01 -3.99 -8.73
C CYS A 132 3.04 -5.03 -8.28
N LEU A 133 3.96 -5.42 -9.16
CA LEU A 133 5.02 -6.38 -8.84
C LEU A 133 5.86 -5.90 -7.66
N TRP A 134 6.22 -4.62 -7.63
CA TRP A 134 6.99 -4.02 -6.54
C TRP A 134 6.23 -4.05 -5.20
N ILE A 135 4.95 -3.68 -5.21
CA ILE A 135 4.06 -3.74 -4.03
C ILE A 135 3.97 -5.18 -3.52
N PHE A 136 3.68 -6.14 -4.40
CA PHE A 136 3.55 -7.55 -4.02
C PHE A 136 4.85 -8.11 -3.47
N TYR A 137 5.99 -7.82 -4.10
CA TYR A 137 7.30 -8.21 -3.59
C TYR A 137 7.51 -7.74 -2.14
N GLN A 138 7.27 -6.46 -1.86
CA GLN A 138 7.47 -5.90 -0.53
C GLN A 138 6.54 -6.55 0.51
N VAL A 139 5.25 -6.71 0.21
CA VAL A 139 4.28 -7.33 1.13
C VAL A 139 4.61 -8.81 1.35
N ILE A 140 4.86 -9.59 0.29
CA ILE A 140 5.15 -11.02 0.40
C ILE A 140 6.41 -11.26 1.22
N VAL A 141 7.51 -10.59 0.91
CA VAL A 141 8.78 -10.78 1.62
C VAL A 141 8.64 -10.39 3.09
N SER A 142 8.01 -9.25 3.38
CA SER A 142 7.84 -8.79 4.76
C SER A 142 6.92 -9.70 5.58
N THR A 143 5.82 -10.18 4.99
CA THR A 143 4.93 -11.15 5.63
C THR A 143 5.64 -12.48 5.88
N ILE A 144 6.41 -13.01 4.92
CA ILE A 144 7.20 -14.24 5.10
C ILE A 144 8.22 -14.08 6.24
N LEU A 145 8.98 -12.98 6.25
CA LEU A 145 9.99 -12.72 7.30
C LEU A 145 9.36 -12.69 8.70
N LEU A 146 8.21 -12.03 8.84
CA LEU A 146 7.49 -11.95 10.12
C LEU A 146 6.83 -13.28 10.49
N ALA A 147 6.29 -14.02 9.51
CA ALA A 147 5.68 -15.33 9.72
C ALA A 147 6.70 -16.36 10.21
N ILE A 148 7.88 -16.45 9.56
CA ILE A 148 8.97 -17.34 9.99
C ILE A 148 9.38 -17.02 11.43
N ARG A 149 9.58 -15.74 11.75
CA ARG A 149 9.91 -15.32 13.12
C ARG A 149 8.81 -15.74 14.10
N LYS A 150 7.54 -15.51 13.75
CA LYS A 150 6.41 -15.84 14.62
C LYS A 150 6.33 -17.35 14.84
N ILE A 151 6.44 -18.16 13.80
CA ILE A 151 6.43 -19.64 13.88
C ILE A 151 7.58 -20.15 14.76
N HIS A 152 8.77 -19.55 14.64
CA HIS A 152 9.92 -19.90 15.48
C HIS A 152 9.67 -19.59 16.96
N ILE A 153 8.96 -18.51 17.29
CA ILE A 153 8.61 -18.14 18.67
C ILE A 153 7.43 -18.97 19.18
N LYS A 154 6.39 -19.17 18.36
CA LYS A 154 5.15 -19.85 18.72
C LYS A 154 4.56 -20.51 17.47
N LYS A 155 4.42 -21.84 17.48
CA LYS A 155 3.73 -22.62 16.44
C LYS A 155 2.21 -22.36 16.45
N ASP A 156 1.83 -21.16 16.05
CA ASP A 156 0.46 -20.66 16.04
C ASP A 156 -0.13 -20.71 14.62
N TRP A 157 -1.19 -21.50 14.43
CA TRP A 157 -1.89 -21.66 13.15
C TRP A 157 -2.43 -20.34 12.60
N LYS A 158 -2.74 -19.37 13.49
CA LYS A 158 -3.21 -18.03 13.10
C LYS A 158 -2.18 -17.25 12.28
N THR A 159 -0.93 -17.72 12.20
CA THR A 159 0.09 -17.17 11.29
C THR A 159 -0.34 -17.28 9.82
N ILE A 160 -1.11 -18.31 9.46
CA ILE A 160 -1.67 -18.48 8.11
C ILE A 160 -2.58 -17.31 7.73
N LEU A 161 -3.31 -16.74 8.69
CA LEU A 161 -4.21 -15.60 8.47
C LEU A 161 -3.46 -14.35 7.96
N THR A 162 -2.16 -14.24 8.23
CA THR A 162 -1.33 -13.12 7.76
C THR A 162 -1.20 -13.09 6.24
N PHE A 163 -1.39 -14.22 5.55
CA PHE A 163 -1.33 -14.31 4.09
C PHE A 163 -2.66 -13.97 3.39
N LEU A 164 -3.77 -13.92 4.14
CA LEU A 164 -5.10 -13.64 3.59
C LEU A 164 -5.16 -12.32 2.79
N PRO A 165 -4.60 -11.19 3.28
CA PRO A 165 -4.63 -9.94 2.52
C PRO A 165 -3.89 -10.01 1.18
N ILE A 166 -2.83 -10.84 1.09
CA ILE A 166 -2.06 -11.03 -0.14
C ILE A 166 -2.90 -11.75 -1.18
N ILE A 167 -3.57 -12.84 -0.78
CA ILE A 167 -4.45 -13.62 -1.66
C ILE A 167 -5.60 -12.75 -2.17
N LEU A 168 -6.23 -11.98 -1.30
CA LEU A 168 -7.28 -11.04 -1.68
C LEU A 168 -6.77 -9.96 -2.65
N GLY A 169 -5.57 -9.43 -2.42
CA GLY A 169 -4.94 -8.47 -3.32
C GLY A 169 -4.67 -9.03 -4.72
N ILE A 170 -4.20 -10.28 -4.82
CA ILE A 170 -3.96 -10.97 -6.10
C ILE A 170 -5.28 -11.16 -6.85
N ILE A 171 -6.31 -11.72 -6.19
CA ILE A 171 -7.65 -11.93 -6.79
C ILE A 171 -8.22 -10.61 -7.30
N TYR A 172 -8.10 -9.54 -6.51
CA TYR A 172 -8.56 -8.22 -6.89
C TYR A 172 -7.84 -7.67 -8.13
N THR A 173 -6.50 -7.83 -8.20
CA THR A 173 -5.70 -7.37 -9.34
C THR A 173 -6.05 -8.13 -10.62
N ILE A 174 -6.24 -9.46 -10.53
CA ILE A 174 -6.68 -10.29 -11.67
C ILE A 174 -8.04 -9.82 -12.19
N ARG A 175 -8.99 -9.55 -11.28
CA ARG A 175 -10.32 -9.07 -11.65
C ARG A 175 -10.27 -7.71 -12.34
N ILE A 176 -9.42 -6.80 -11.88
CA ILE A 176 -9.23 -5.49 -12.53
C ILE A 176 -8.65 -5.67 -13.93
N CYS A 177 -7.61 -6.47 -14.06
CA CYS A 177 -6.95 -6.71 -15.33
C CYS A 177 -7.89 -7.36 -16.35
N SER A 178 -8.82 -8.20 -15.89
CA SER A 178 -9.86 -8.80 -16.73
C SER A 178 -10.96 -7.80 -17.16
N GLN A 179 -11.17 -6.71 -16.42
CA GLN A 179 -12.30 -5.81 -16.65
C GLN A 179 -11.93 -4.46 -17.27
N ASN A 180 -10.64 -4.10 -17.40
CA ASN A 180 -10.19 -2.78 -17.88
C ASN A 180 -10.97 -1.60 -17.26
N ARG A 181 -11.36 -1.71 -15.98
CA ARG A 181 -12.17 -0.67 -15.31
C ARG A 181 -11.30 0.27 -14.48
N ILE A 182 -11.63 1.55 -14.55
CA ILE A 182 -11.19 2.57 -13.60
C ILE A 182 -11.68 2.18 -12.21
N PHE A 183 -10.88 2.43 -11.17
CA PHE A 183 -11.29 2.22 -9.79
C PHE A 183 -12.44 3.17 -9.44
N TYR A 184 -13.66 2.62 -9.37
CA TYR A 184 -14.87 3.30 -8.91
C TYR A 184 -15.18 3.01 -7.44
#